data_AF-A0A7C4GVS6-F1
#
_entry.id   AF-A0A7C4GVS6-F1
#
_cell.length_a   1.000
_cell.length_b   1.000
_cell.length_c   1.000
_cell.angle_alpha   90.00
_cell.angle_beta   90.00
_cell.angle_gamma   90.00
#
_symmetry.space_group_name_H-M   'P 1'
#
loop_
_entity.id
_entity.type
_entity.pdbx_description
1 polymer ?
#
loop_
_entity_poly.entity_id
_entity_poly.type
_entity_poly.pdbx_seq_one_letter_code
_entity_poly.pdbx_strand_id
1 'polypeptide(L)'
;MAAKAKTRGLQAKGAGRPRIRISRGVNVGSIIKCTDNSGAKELRVIQVVGYKGRRRRVPAAAVGDLIVVSVRKGAPDMRKKIFHAVLVRQRKPYRRAEGIWVQFEDNAAVIITPEGEMRGSEIHGPVAREAAERWPRIASAASIII
;
A
#
# COMPACT_ATOMS: atom_id res chain seq x y z
N MET A 1 24.73 23.76 20.82
CA MET A 1 24.49 22.51 20.06
C MET A 1 22.98 22.24 20.00
N ALA A 2 22.36 22.45 18.84
CA ALA A 2 20.91 22.25 18.69
C ALA A 2 20.60 20.75 18.56
N ALA A 3 19.82 20.21 19.50
CA ALA A 3 19.36 18.83 19.48
C ALA A 3 18.49 18.59 18.24
N LYS A 4 18.96 17.72 17.32
CA LYS A 4 18.14 17.23 16.20
C LYS A 4 16.91 16.51 16.77
N ALA A 5 15.73 17.08 16.55
CA ALA A 5 14.46 16.47 16.89
C ALA A 5 14.36 15.07 16.25
N LYS A 6 14.35 14.01 17.08
CA LYS A 6 14.07 12.63 16.66
C LYS A 6 12.58 12.48 16.35
N THR A 7 12.15 13.02 15.22
CA THR A 7 10.87 12.67 14.61
C THR A 7 11.12 12.23 13.19
N ARG A 8 11.21 10.91 12.99
CA ARG A 8 10.89 10.23 11.74
C ARG A 8 10.88 8.73 12.03
N GLY A 9 9.68 8.16 12.15
CA GLY A 9 9.53 6.71 12.11
C GLY A 9 10.19 6.18 10.83
N LEU A 10 10.76 4.97 10.90
CA LEU A 10 11.43 4.31 9.77
C LEU A 10 10.70 4.62 8.46
N GLN A 11 11.31 5.42 7.58
CA GLN A 11 10.88 5.49 6.19
C GLN A 11 11.17 4.13 5.57
N ALA A 12 10.19 3.57 4.86
CA ALA A 12 10.43 2.42 4.02
C ALA A 12 11.49 2.81 2.97
N LYS A 13 12.52 1.97 2.80
CA LYS A 13 13.48 2.13 1.71
C LYS A 13 12.69 2.12 0.38
N GLY A 14 12.95 3.08 -0.50
CA GLY A 14 12.24 3.24 -1.77
C GLY A 14 11.02 4.17 -1.77
N ALA A 15 10.55 4.66 -0.61
CA ALA A 15 9.47 5.66 -0.56
C ALA A 15 10.03 7.08 -0.79
N GLY A 16 9.59 7.74 -1.87
CA GLY A 16 10.06 9.09 -2.26
C GLY A 16 9.43 10.24 -1.48
N ARG A 17 8.15 10.10 -1.08
CA ARG A 17 7.41 11.14 -0.35
C ARG A 17 6.92 10.66 1.03
N PRO A 18 6.75 11.57 2.01
CA PRO A 18 6.19 11.22 3.31
C PRO A 18 4.73 10.79 3.17
N ARG A 19 4.26 9.99 4.14
CA ARG A 19 2.88 9.51 4.19
C ARG A 19 1.90 10.68 4.37
N ILE A 20 0.94 10.79 3.46
CA ILE A 20 -0.16 11.75 3.57
C ILE A 20 -1.22 11.19 4.54
N ARG A 21 -1.82 12.08 5.35
CA ARG A 21 -2.86 11.69 6.31
C ARG A 21 -4.23 11.65 5.63
N ILE A 22 -4.55 10.51 5.03
CA ILE A 22 -5.86 10.22 4.43
C ILE A 22 -6.66 9.22 5.26
N SER A 23 -7.97 9.14 4.99
CA SER A 23 -8.89 8.20 5.62
C SER A 23 -8.45 6.76 5.38
N ARG A 24 -8.19 6.02 6.47
CA ARG A 24 -7.80 4.60 6.42
C ARG A 24 -9.03 3.74 6.16
N GLY A 25 -8.94 2.89 5.14
CA GLY A 25 -10.04 2.06 4.65
C GLY A 25 -9.79 0.56 4.75
N VAL A 26 -8.55 0.12 4.94
CA VAL A 26 -8.19 -1.30 4.94
C VAL A 26 -7.65 -1.70 6.31
N ASN A 27 -8.39 -2.56 7.00
CA ASN A 27 -7.98 -3.06 8.32
C ASN A 27 -7.12 -4.32 8.19
N VAL A 28 -6.30 -4.60 9.18
CA VAL A 28 -5.65 -5.92 9.31
C VAL A 28 -6.71 -7.03 9.31
N GLY A 29 -6.44 -8.11 8.59
CA GLY A 29 -7.36 -9.22 8.37
C GLY A 29 -8.18 -9.12 7.08
N SER A 30 -8.27 -7.94 6.47
CA SER A 30 -9.00 -7.74 5.21
C SER A 30 -8.36 -8.53 4.07
N ILE A 31 -9.20 -9.05 3.18
CA ILE A 31 -8.78 -9.64 1.91
C ILE A 31 -8.93 -8.57 0.82
N ILE A 32 -7.85 -8.31 0.09
CA ILE A 32 -7.76 -7.32 -0.98
C ILE A 32 -7.26 -8.00 -2.26
N LYS A 33 -7.54 -7.40 -3.41
CA LYS A 33 -7.07 -7.93 -4.70
C LYS A 33 -5.60 -7.61 -4.90
N CYS A 34 -4.88 -8.52 -5.54
CA CYS A 34 -3.58 -8.21 -6.12
C CYS A 34 -3.78 -7.66 -7.52
N THR A 35 -3.05 -6.60 -7.87
CA THR A 35 -3.24 -5.90 -9.14
C THR A 35 -2.02 -5.98 -10.05
N ASP A 36 -1.00 -6.76 -9.67
CA ASP A 36 0.18 -7.01 -10.48
C ASP A 36 0.11 -8.36 -11.20
N ASN A 37 1.06 -8.60 -12.10
CA ASN A 37 1.21 -9.87 -12.81
C ASN A 37 2.12 -10.89 -12.08
N SER A 38 2.37 -10.72 -10.78
CA SER A 38 3.27 -11.61 -10.01
C SER A 38 2.72 -13.03 -9.75
N GLY A 39 1.48 -13.29 -10.19
CA GLY A 39 0.78 -14.56 -9.99
C GLY A 39 -0.05 -14.63 -8.70
N ALA A 40 -0.07 -13.59 -7.87
CA ALA A 40 -1.01 -13.47 -6.76
C ALA A 40 -2.38 -12.94 -7.24
N LYS A 41 -3.47 -13.42 -6.62
CA LYS A 41 -4.85 -12.96 -6.92
C LYS A 41 -5.51 -12.30 -5.72
N GLU A 42 -5.44 -12.94 -4.55
CA GLU A 42 -6.00 -12.43 -3.30
C GLU A 42 -4.95 -12.37 -2.21
N LEU A 43 -4.88 -11.21 -1.55
CA LEU A 43 -3.93 -10.89 -0.49
C LEU A 43 -4.69 -10.67 0.81
N ARG A 44 -4.25 -11.33 1.89
CA ARG A 44 -4.75 -11.03 3.25
C ARG A 44 -3.77 -10.11 3.96
N VAL A 45 -4.25 -8.97 4.44
CA VAL A 45 -3.47 -7.99 5.18
C VAL A 45 -3.15 -8.52 6.57
N ILE A 46 -1.87 -8.53 6.94
CA ILE A 46 -1.36 -9.01 8.23
C ILE A 46 -0.98 -7.83 9.10
N GLN A 47 -0.26 -6.86 8.55
CA GLN A 47 0.27 -5.73 9.32
C GLN A 47 0.40 -4.48 8.45
N VAL A 48 0.34 -3.32 9.09
CA VAL A 48 0.65 -2.03 8.48
C VAL A 48 2.01 -1.57 9.00
N VAL A 49 2.96 -1.34 8.10
CA VAL A 49 4.32 -0.94 8.48
C VAL A 49 4.29 0.48 9.05
N GLY A 50 5.06 0.70 10.12
CA GLY A 50 5.10 2.00 10.82
C GLY A 50 3.88 2.28 11.69
N TYR A 51 3.05 1.28 12.00
CA TYR A 51 1.97 1.43 12.97
C TYR A 51 2.51 1.63 14.39
N LYS A 52 2.17 2.75 15.02
CA LYS A 52 2.38 2.98 16.46
C LYS A 52 1.16 2.47 17.23
N GLY A 53 1.38 1.45 18.06
CA GLY A 53 0.33 0.75 18.80
C GLY A 53 -0.42 1.63 19.79
N ARG A 54 -1.73 1.38 19.91
CA ARG A 54 -2.59 1.80 21.03
C ARG A 54 -3.43 0.60 21.45
N ARG A 55 -3.60 0.40 22.77
CA ARG A 55 -4.41 -0.71 23.32
C ARG A 55 -5.79 -0.75 22.65
N ARG A 56 -6.21 -1.94 22.20
CA ARG A 56 -7.50 -2.21 21.52
C ARG A 56 -7.71 -1.49 20.17
N ARG A 57 -6.70 -0.84 19.59
CA ARG A 57 -6.81 -0.24 18.26
C ARG A 57 -6.35 -1.22 17.19
N VAL A 58 -7.25 -1.54 16.26
CA VAL A 58 -6.93 -2.33 15.07
C VAL A 58 -6.06 -1.49 14.11
N PRO A 59 -4.92 -2.01 13.64
CA PRO A 59 -4.12 -1.32 12.63
C PRO A 59 -4.90 -1.22 11.31
N ALA A 60 -4.81 -0.05 10.67
CA ALA A 60 -5.46 0.21 9.40
C ALA A 60 -4.52 0.97 8.46
N ALA A 61 -4.65 0.68 7.17
CA ALA A 61 -3.89 1.25 6.08
C ALA A 61 -4.79 2.14 5.21
N ALA A 62 -4.14 3.05 4.50
CA ALA A 62 -4.71 3.82 3.42
C ALA A 62 -3.84 3.68 2.17
N VAL A 63 -4.30 4.25 1.06
CA VAL A 63 -3.55 4.28 -0.20
C VAL A 63 -2.12 4.82 0.02
N GLY A 64 -1.16 4.18 -0.64
CA GLY A 64 0.27 4.46 -0.57
C GLY A 64 0.97 3.89 0.66
N ASP A 65 0.26 3.26 1.60
CA ASP A 65 0.90 2.61 2.76
C ASP A 65 1.54 1.28 2.40
N LEU A 66 2.71 1.03 3.02
CA LEU A 66 3.38 -0.25 3.01
C LEU A 66 2.69 -1.20 4.00
N ILE A 67 2.25 -2.33 3.49
CA ILE A 67 1.56 -3.38 4.24
C ILE A 67 2.29 -4.71 4.10
N VAL A 68 2.17 -5.55 5.12
CA VAL A 68 2.61 -6.94 5.10
C VAL A 68 1.39 -7.80 4.78
N VAL A 69 1.51 -8.68 3.78
CA VAL A 69 0.43 -9.49 3.24
C VAL A 69 0.80 -10.96 3.13
N SER A 70 -0.21 -11.83 3.13
CA SER A 70 -0.07 -13.24 2.74
C SER A 70 -0.94 -13.52 1.52
N VAL A 71 -0.43 -14.33 0.59
CA VAL A 71 -1.19 -14.73 -0.61
C VAL A 71 -2.13 -15.87 -0.24
N ARG A 72 -3.44 -15.63 -0.41
CA ARG A 72 -4.49 -16.62 -0.16
C ARG A 72 -4.84 -17.41 -1.41
N LYS A 73 -5.00 -16.71 -2.54
CA LYS A 73 -5.22 -17.29 -3.87
C LYS A 73 -4.18 -16.75 -4.85
N GLY A 74 -3.67 -17.60 -5.72
CA GLY A 74 -2.60 -17.30 -6.67
C GLY A 74 -1.81 -18.55 -7.06
N ALA A 75 -0.69 -18.35 -7.74
CA ALA A 75 0.25 -19.41 -8.10
C ALA A 75 0.71 -20.20 -6.86
N PRO A 76 0.91 -21.54 -6.96
CA PRO A 76 1.32 -22.38 -5.85
C PRO A 76 2.56 -21.85 -5.11
N ASP A 77 3.54 -21.34 -5.85
CA ASP A 77 4.82 -20.86 -5.31
C ASP A 77 4.69 -19.61 -4.44
N MET A 78 3.63 -18.83 -4.65
CA MET A 78 3.36 -17.58 -3.95
C MET A 78 2.47 -17.79 -2.72
N ARG A 79 1.63 -18.83 -2.73
CA ARG A 79 0.68 -19.10 -1.64
C ARG A 79 1.42 -19.44 -0.35
N LYS A 80 0.78 -19.14 0.79
CA LYS A 80 1.28 -19.43 2.16
C LYS A 80 2.59 -18.71 2.54
N LYS A 81 3.11 -17.83 1.69
CA LYS A 81 4.27 -16.97 1.98
C LYS A 81 3.83 -15.56 2.36
N ILE A 82 4.72 -14.86 3.06
CA ILE A 82 4.55 -13.47 3.50
C ILE A 82 5.32 -12.56 2.55
N PHE A 83 4.69 -11.47 2.13
CA PHE A 83 5.26 -10.45 1.26
C PHE A 83 4.97 -9.04 1.77
N HIS A 84 5.71 -8.08 1.23
CA HIS A 84 5.36 -6.67 1.36
C HIS A 84 4.53 -6.25 0.14
N ALA A 85 3.61 -5.33 0.36
CA ALA A 85 2.78 -4.77 -0.69
C ALA A 85 2.46 -3.30 -0.41
N VAL A 86 2.13 -2.56 -1.46
CA VAL A 86 1.62 -1.19 -1.37
C VAL A 86 0.16 -1.19 -1.73
N LEU A 87 -0.67 -0.55 -0.90
CA LEU A 87 -2.07 -0.32 -1.24
C LEU A 87 -2.19 0.76 -2.32
N VAL A 88 -2.74 0.42 -3.49
CA VAL A 88 -2.85 1.34 -4.64
C VAL A 88 -4.26 1.86 -4.87
N ARG A 89 -5.28 1.12 -4.42
CA ARG A 89 -6.69 1.50 -4.51
C ARG A 89 -7.39 1.25 -3.19
N GLN A 90 -8.32 2.13 -2.83
CA GLN A 90 -9.20 1.93 -1.69
C GLN A 90 -10.66 2.25 -2.02
N ARG A 91 -11.56 1.38 -1.57
CA ARG A 91 -13.01 1.57 -1.69
C ARG A 91 -13.56 2.58 -0.70
N LYS A 92 -12.86 2.86 0.40
CA LYS A 92 -13.31 3.90 1.34
C LYS A 92 -13.02 5.29 0.75
N PRO A 93 -14.03 6.17 0.61
CA PRO A 93 -13.81 7.53 0.15
C PRO A 93 -12.80 8.27 1.04
N TYR A 94 -11.96 9.07 0.40
CA TYR A 94 -11.04 9.97 1.10
C TYR A 94 -10.97 11.32 0.39
N ARG A 95 -10.67 12.35 1.17
CA ARG A 95 -10.60 13.73 0.70
C ARG A 95 -9.15 14.10 0.38
N ARG A 96 -8.93 14.67 -0.80
CA ARG A 96 -7.65 15.25 -1.22
C ARG A 96 -7.48 16.68 -0.71
N ALA A 97 -6.27 17.22 -0.83
CA ALA A 97 -5.95 18.57 -0.36
C ALA A 97 -6.78 19.65 -1.07
N GLU A 98 -7.03 19.47 -2.36
CA GLU A 98 -7.89 20.32 -3.19
C GLU A 98 -9.39 20.22 -2.85
N GLY A 99 -9.78 19.32 -1.94
CA GLY A 99 -11.16 19.17 -1.49
C GLY A 99 -11.98 18.11 -2.23
N ILE A 100 -11.46 17.55 -3.32
CA ILE A 100 -12.10 16.48 -4.09
C ILE A 100 -12.14 15.19 -3.27
N TRP A 101 -13.28 14.50 -3.32
CA TRP A 101 -13.45 13.17 -2.76
C TRP A 101 -13.19 12.11 -3.83
N VAL A 102 -12.36 11.13 -3.49
CA VAL A 102 -11.98 10.04 -4.40
C VAL A 102 -12.31 8.70 -3.76
N GLN A 103 -12.83 7.79 -4.59
CA GLN A 103 -13.18 6.43 -4.24
C GLN A 103 -12.92 5.51 -5.43
N PHE A 104 -12.38 4.32 -5.16
CA PHE A 104 -12.23 3.27 -6.16
C PHE A 104 -13.30 2.19 -5.95
N GLU A 105 -13.53 1.38 -6.99
CA GLU A 105 -14.48 0.28 -6.94
C GLU A 105 -14.07 -0.79 -5.89
N ASP A 106 -12.78 -1.08 -5.79
CA ASP A 106 -12.23 -2.12 -4.96
C ASP A 106 -10.97 -1.70 -4.18
N ASN A 107 -10.55 -2.58 -3.26
CA ASN A 107 -9.27 -2.46 -2.56
C ASN A 107 -8.25 -3.34 -3.26
N ALA A 108 -7.14 -2.73 -3.69
CA ALA A 108 -6.11 -3.44 -4.45
C ALA A 108 -4.70 -3.04 -4.00
N ALA A 109 -3.77 -3.98 -4.11
CA ALA A 109 -2.37 -3.79 -3.77
C ALA A 109 -1.41 -4.44 -4.77
N VAL A 110 -0.19 -3.91 -4.82
CA VAL A 110 0.94 -4.38 -5.64
C VAL A 110 1.98 -4.98 -4.70
N ILE A 111 2.50 -6.17 -5.00
CA ILE A 111 3.58 -6.80 -4.24
C ILE A 111 4.91 -6.12 -4.57
N ILE A 112 5.63 -5.76 -3.52
CA ILE A 112 6.94 -5.12 -3.61
C ILE A 112 7.96 -5.84 -2.73
N THR A 113 9.23 -5.62 -3.02
CA THR A 113 10.34 -5.99 -2.15
C THR A 113 10.49 -4.94 -1.03
N PRO A 114 11.20 -5.27 0.06
CA PRO A 114 11.52 -4.31 1.12
C PRO A 114 12.28 -3.06 0.65
N GLU A 115 12.95 -3.13 -0.49
CA GLU A 115 13.69 -2.05 -1.13
C GLU A 115 12.78 -1.08 -1.91
N GLY A 116 11.50 -1.45 -2.09
CA GLY A 116 10.52 -0.66 -2.84
C GLY A 116 10.47 -0.98 -4.33
N GLU A 117 11.16 -2.05 -4.77
CA GLU A 117 11.07 -2.55 -6.14
C GLU A 117 9.81 -3.41 -6.31
N MET A 118 9.17 -3.30 -7.46
CA MET A 118 8.01 -4.15 -7.76
C MET A 118 8.46 -5.56 -8.11
N ARG A 119 7.68 -6.54 -7.65
CA ARG A 119 7.92 -7.94 -8.03
C ARG A 119 7.32 -8.29 -9.39
N GLY A 120 6.12 -7.78 -9.67
CA GLY A 120 5.53 -7.84 -11.00
C GLY A 120 6.12 -6.76 -11.91
N SER A 121 5.98 -6.94 -13.22
CA SER A 121 6.42 -5.97 -14.22
C SER A 121 5.34 -4.94 -14.54
N GLU A 122 4.06 -5.31 -14.40
CA GLU A 122 2.92 -4.50 -14.86
C GLU A 122 1.83 -4.41 -13.79
N ILE A 123 1.09 -3.30 -13.82
CA ILE A 123 -0.07 -3.03 -12.94
C ILE A 123 -1.34 -2.97 -13.78
N HIS A 124 -2.32 -3.79 -13.41
CA HIS A 124 -3.64 -3.79 -14.03
C HIS A 124 -4.54 -2.71 -13.41
N GLY A 125 -5.20 -1.93 -14.25
CA GLY A 125 -6.20 -0.94 -13.80
C GLY A 125 -5.60 0.33 -13.18
N PRO A 126 -6.45 1.22 -12.65
CA PRO A 126 -6.02 2.53 -12.21
C PRO A 126 -5.28 2.48 -10.87
N VAL A 127 -4.35 3.42 -10.70
CA VAL A 127 -3.59 3.63 -9.47
C VAL A 127 -3.89 5.02 -8.93
N ALA A 128 -4.07 5.13 -7.62
CA ALA A 128 -4.24 6.42 -6.99
C ALA A 128 -2.96 7.28 -7.03
N ARG A 129 -3.12 8.58 -7.31
CA ARG A 129 -2.06 9.59 -7.35
C ARG A 129 -1.18 9.56 -6.10
N GLU A 130 -1.78 9.37 -4.92
CA GLU A 130 -1.06 9.32 -3.64
C GLU A 130 -0.11 8.12 -3.54
N ALA A 131 -0.43 6.99 -4.18
CA ALA A 131 0.45 5.84 -4.24
C ALA A 131 1.58 6.06 -5.27
N ALA A 132 1.24 6.58 -6.45
CA ALA A 132 2.21 6.88 -7.51
C ALA A 132 3.25 7.91 -7.06
N GLU A 133 2.82 9.01 -6.45
CA GLU A 133 3.73 10.06 -5.95
C GLU A 133 4.69 9.56 -4.87
N ARG A 134 4.28 8.55 -4.08
CA ARG A 134 5.08 8.01 -2.99
C ARG A 134 6.04 6.92 -3.46
N TRP A 135 5.67 6.16 -4.49
CA TRP A 135 6.39 4.97 -4.95
C TRP A 135 6.72 5.11 -6.44
N PRO A 136 7.95 5.56 -6.79
CA PRO A 136 8.34 5.84 -8.18
C PRO A 136 8.20 4.65 -9.12
N ARG A 137 8.51 3.43 -8.64
CA ARG A 137 8.36 2.20 -9.43
C ARG A 137 6.92 1.89 -9.79
N ILE A 138 5.99 2.16 -8.87
CA ILE A 138 4.55 2.03 -9.12
C ILE A 138 4.08 3.07 -10.12
N ALA A 139 4.56 4.32 -10.02
CA ALA A 139 4.23 5.36 -10.99
C ALA A 139 4.68 4.98 -12.40
N SER A 140 5.88 4.41 -12.54
CA SER A 140 6.44 4.00 -13.83
C SER A 140 5.69 2.83 -14.48
N ALA A 141 5.09 1.93 -13.68
CA ALA A 141 4.41 0.73 -14.18
C ALA A 141 2.88 0.91 -14.30
N ALA A 142 2.33 2.03 -13.86
CA ALA A 142 0.90 2.29 -13.88
C ALA A 142 0.45 2.83 -15.25
N SER A 143 -0.56 2.20 -15.85
CA SER A 143 -1.15 2.69 -17.11
C SER A 143 -2.05 3.91 -16.92
N ILE A 144 -2.76 3.98 -15.78
CA ILE A 144 -3.71 5.06 -15.48
C ILE A 144 -3.48 5.51 -14.04
N ILE A 145 -3.29 6.82 -13.84
CA ILE A 145 -3.14 7.44 -12.53
C ILE A 145 -4.30 8.40 -12.31
N ILE A 146 -5.00 8.24 -11.18
CA ILE A 146 -6.17 9.05 -10.78
C ILE A 146 -5.87 9.79 -9.51
#